data_AF-A0A1C5CUQ9-F1
#
_entry.id   AF-A0A1C5CUQ9-F1
#
_cell.length_a   1.000
_cell.length_b   1.000
_cell.length_c   1.000
_cell.angle_alpha   90.00
_cell.angle_beta   90.00
_cell.angle_gamma   90.00
#
_symmetry.space_group_name_H-M   'P 1'
#
loop_
_entity.id
_entity.type
_entity.pdbx_description
1 polymer ?
#
loop_
_entity_poly.entity_id
_entity_poly.type
_entity_poly.pdbx_seq_one_letter_code
_entity_poly.pdbx_strand_id
1 'polypeptide(L)'
;MGSLTERLHRARTAGIRAYRARLHPDTPTPAGMTSTASGETVAEAGDGVNGFDVLARVVRLPVSTWRYRWENDEVRHLGPMAQDWQTHLGLGADDKTICCTDANGVAIVAIQALHRQLTDLQAEVSELRAQKLEPTAHAPGAETTRI
;
A
#
# COMPACT_ATOMS: atom_id res chain seq x y z
N MET A 1 33.97 23.44 -25.75
CA MET A 1 33.68 21.99 -25.59
C MET A 1 32.94 21.78 -24.27
N GLY A 2 31.60 21.81 -24.28
CA GLY A 2 30.78 21.67 -23.07
C GLY A 2 30.73 20.23 -22.55
N SER A 3 30.77 20.09 -21.22
CA SER A 3 30.92 18.81 -20.52
C SER A 3 29.72 17.88 -20.74
N LEU A 4 29.96 16.58 -20.60
CA LEU A 4 28.96 15.51 -20.80
C LEU A 4 27.68 15.73 -19.96
N THR A 5 27.81 16.41 -18.81
CA THR A 5 26.75 16.71 -17.85
C THR A 5 25.72 17.71 -18.41
N GLU A 6 26.13 18.68 -19.22
CA GLU A 6 25.21 19.66 -19.84
C GLU A 6 24.41 19.07 -21.01
N ARG A 7 24.94 18.01 -21.66
CA ARG A 7 24.24 17.32 -22.76
C ARG A 7 23.14 16.40 -22.23
N LEU A 8 23.33 15.81 -21.06
CA LEU A 8 22.33 14.98 -20.39
C LEU A 8 21.16 15.80 -19.82
N HIS A 9 21.38 17.06 -19.44
CA HIS A 9 20.30 17.94 -18.96
C HIS A 9 19.37 18.41 -20.10
N ARG A 10 19.93 18.78 -21.27
CA ARG A 10 19.13 19.16 -22.45
C ARG A 10 18.36 17.98 -23.08
N ALA A 11 18.84 16.75 -22.94
CA ALA A 11 18.13 15.55 -23.42
C ALA A 11 16.86 15.23 -22.59
N ARG A 12 16.80 15.62 -21.31
CA ARG A 12 15.63 15.38 -20.44
C ARG A 12 14.45 16.32 -20.72
N THR A 13 14.69 17.54 -21.21
CA THR A 13 13.61 18.50 -21.53
C THR A 13 12.98 18.27 -22.91
N ALA A 14 13.68 17.62 -23.84
CA ALA A 14 13.16 17.31 -25.17
C ALA A 14 12.21 16.09 -25.19
N GLY A 15 12.42 15.11 -24.31
CA GLY A 15 11.58 13.90 -24.24
C GLY A 15 10.15 14.16 -23.74
N ILE A 16 9.98 15.09 -22.79
CA ILE A 16 8.68 15.39 -22.18
C ILE A 16 7.77 16.21 -23.12
N ARG A 17 8.33 17.08 -23.97
CA ARG A 17 7.55 17.81 -24.99
C ARG A 17 7.09 16.93 -26.15
N ALA A 18 7.85 15.90 -26.51
CA ALA A 18 7.53 15.03 -27.65
C ALA A 18 6.39 14.02 -27.35
N TYR A 19 6.11 13.72 -26.08
CA TYR A 19 5.02 12.83 -25.69
C TYR A 19 3.64 13.49 -25.88
N ARG A 20 3.55 14.82 -25.75
CA ARG A 20 2.29 15.58 -25.83
C ARG A 20 1.74 15.77 -27.25
N ALA A 21 2.51 15.44 -28.30
CA ALA A 21 2.13 15.74 -29.68
C ALA A 21 1.49 14.56 -30.43
N ARG A 22 1.18 13.44 -29.77
CA ARG A 22 0.75 12.21 -30.46
C ARG A 22 -0.44 11.51 -29.80
N LEU A 23 -1.45 12.28 -29.40
CA LEU A 23 -2.76 11.74 -29.02
C LEU A 23 -3.83 12.39 -29.91
N HIS A 24 -4.37 11.60 -30.82
CA HIS A 24 -5.56 11.93 -31.60
C HIS A 24 -6.81 11.90 -30.70
N PRO A 25 -7.84 12.73 -30.95
CA PRO A 25 -8.97 12.89 -30.04
C PRO A 25 -9.99 11.74 -29.99
N ASP A 26 -9.89 10.69 -30.82
CA ASP A 26 -10.98 9.71 -30.97
C ASP A 26 -10.56 8.24 -30.74
N THR A 27 -9.75 7.95 -29.72
CA THR A 27 -9.51 6.55 -29.30
C THR A 27 -10.32 6.25 -28.04
N PRO A 28 -11.17 5.21 -28.00
CA PRO A 28 -11.86 4.83 -26.78
C PRO A 28 -10.80 4.45 -25.74
N THR A 29 -10.77 5.21 -24.65
CA THR A 29 -9.83 5.02 -23.56
C THR A 29 -10.20 3.74 -22.81
N PRO A 30 -9.25 2.85 -22.46
CA PRO A 30 -9.55 1.75 -21.55
C PRO A 30 -10.13 2.30 -20.24
N ALA A 31 -11.22 1.70 -19.76
CA ALA A 31 -11.86 2.10 -18.52
C ALA A 31 -10.84 1.99 -17.37
N GLY A 32 -10.45 3.14 -16.82
CA GLY A 32 -9.54 3.25 -15.70
C GLY A 32 -8.12 3.60 -16.11
N MET A 33 -7.84 4.89 -16.32
CA MET A 33 -6.59 5.58 -15.94
C MET A 33 -6.52 6.95 -16.62
N THR A 34 -6.96 7.99 -15.91
CA THR A 34 -6.29 9.29 -15.85
C THR A 34 -6.66 9.96 -14.52
N SER A 35 -5.66 10.36 -13.74
CA SER A 35 -5.84 11.39 -12.72
C SER A 35 -4.90 12.53 -13.11
N THR A 36 -5.46 13.69 -13.43
CA THR A 36 -4.72 14.90 -13.85
C THR A 36 -4.53 15.87 -12.69
N ALA A 37 -4.49 15.39 -11.44
CA ALA A 37 -4.31 16.25 -10.29
C ALA A 37 -2.84 16.69 -10.15
N SER A 38 -2.56 17.98 -10.38
CA SER A 38 -1.32 18.66 -9.98
C SER A 38 -1.46 19.24 -8.57
N GLY A 39 -0.35 19.40 -7.85
CA GLY A 39 -0.34 19.85 -6.44
C GLY A 39 -0.99 21.21 -6.17
N GLU A 40 -1.23 22.03 -7.20
CA GLU A 40 -1.97 23.30 -7.12
C GLU A 40 -3.49 23.13 -6.98
N THR A 41 -4.02 21.90 -7.05
CA THR A 41 -5.46 21.60 -7.01
C THR A 41 -5.93 20.89 -5.73
N VAL A 42 -5.04 20.68 -4.75
CA VAL A 42 -5.40 20.04 -3.47
C VAL A 42 -6.10 21.07 -2.58
N ALA A 43 -7.37 20.81 -2.26
CA ALA A 43 -8.22 21.76 -1.55
C ALA A 43 -7.72 22.06 -0.12
N GLU A 44 -7.56 21.04 0.72
CA GLU A 44 -6.98 21.16 2.09
C GLU A 44 -6.41 19.80 2.55
N ALA A 45 -5.44 19.82 3.47
CA ALA A 45 -4.92 18.60 4.10
C ALA A 45 -5.85 18.16 5.25
N GLY A 46 -6.36 16.93 5.19
CA GLY A 46 -7.21 16.36 6.24
C GLY A 46 -6.45 15.82 7.46
N ASP A 47 -7.20 15.33 8.44
CA ASP A 47 -6.66 14.71 9.65
C ASP A 47 -5.87 13.42 9.37
N GLY A 48 -4.94 13.09 10.27
CA GLY A 48 -4.19 11.84 10.20
C GLY A 48 -5.10 10.60 10.32
N VAL A 49 -4.77 9.55 9.57
CA VAL A 49 -5.50 8.28 9.59
C VAL A 49 -4.85 7.27 10.55
N ASN A 50 -5.67 6.50 11.29
CA ASN A 50 -5.15 5.36 12.05
C ASN A 50 -4.88 4.17 11.11
N GLY A 51 -3.61 3.92 10.83
CA GLY A 51 -3.23 2.84 9.91
C GLY A 51 -3.61 1.43 10.37
N PHE A 52 -3.72 1.17 11.68
CA PHE A 52 -4.14 -0.14 12.18
C PHE A 52 -5.62 -0.41 11.90
N ASP A 53 -6.47 0.62 11.97
CA ASP A 53 -7.89 0.51 11.61
C ASP A 53 -8.06 0.26 10.11
N VAL A 54 -7.27 0.95 9.28
CA VAL A 54 -7.23 0.72 7.82
C VAL A 54 -6.80 -0.70 7.52
N LEU A 55 -5.71 -1.18 8.12
CA LEU A 55 -5.25 -2.57 7.98
C LEU A 55 -6.34 -3.56 8.39
N ALA A 56 -7.01 -3.33 9.53
CA ALA A 56 -8.09 -4.20 9.99
C ALA A 56 -9.27 -4.26 9.02
N ARG A 57 -9.62 -3.15 8.36
CA ARG A 57 -10.65 -3.11 7.31
C ARG A 57 -10.20 -3.85 6.05
N VAL A 58 -8.94 -3.65 5.62
CA VAL A 58 -8.34 -4.34 4.46
C VAL A 58 -8.33 -5.86 4.68
N VAL A 59 -7.95 -6.33 5.87
CA VAL A 59 -7.95 -7.77 6.20
C VAL A 59 -9.34 -8.40 6.13
N ARG A 60 -10.40 -7.63 6.41
CA ARG A 60 -11.79 -8.09 6.32
C ARG A 60 -12.40 -7.93 4.93
N LEU A 61 -11.69 -7.28 4.01
CA LEU A 61 -12.24 -6.95 2.70
C LEU A 61 -12.32 -8.22 1.83
N PRO A 62 -13.51 -8.59 1.32
CA PRO A 62 -13.64 -9.71 0.39
C PRO A 62 -12.78 -9.48 -0.86
N VAL A 63 -12.04 -10.52 -1.27
CA VAL A 63 -11.28 -10.52 -2.51
C VAL A 63 -11.72 -11.72 -3.34
N SER A 64 -12.07 -11.45 -4.60
CA SER A 64 -12.45 -12.48 -5.56
C SER A 64 -11.81 -12.20 -6.91
N THR A 65 -11.92 -13.17 -7.81
CA THR A 65 -11.75 -12.89 -9.24
C THR A 65 -13.09 -12.50 -9.83
N TRP A 66 -13.09 -11.51 -10.72
CA TRP A 66 -14.31 -11.01 -11.36
C TRP A 66 -13.99 -10.44 -12.75
N ARG A 67 -15.03 -10.12 -13.51
CA ARG A 67 -14.94 -9.42 -14.79
C ARG A 67 -16.09 -8.45 -14.94
N TYR A 68 -15.91 -7.39 -15.73
CA TYR A 68 -17.05 -6.60 -16.15
C TYR A 68 -17.92 -7.38 -17.14
N ARG A 69 -19.21 -7.04 -17.20
CA ARG A 69 -20.16 -7.70 -18.11
C ARG A 69 -19.81 -7.52 -19.58
N TRP A 70 -19.20 -6.39 -19.93
CA TRP A 70 -18.80 -6.03 -21.29
C TRP A 70 -17.41 -6.54 -21.70
N GLU A 71 -16.66 -7.14 -20.77
CA GLU A 71 -15.37 -7.73 -21.06
C GLU A 71 -15.50 -9.15 -21.62
N ASN A 72 -14.47 -9.56 -22.34
CA ASN A 72 -14.30 -10.93 -22.81
C ASN A 72 -14.30 -11.94 -21.63
N ASP A 73 -14.83 -13.14 -21.86
CA ASP A 73 -14.90 -14.22 -20.88
C ASP A 73 -13.55 -14.74 -20.37
N GLU A 74 -12.44 -14.39 -21.03
CA GLU A 74 -11.07 -14.71 -20.60
C GLU A 74 -10.49 -13.69 -19.60
N VAL A 75 -11.04 -12.47 -19.51
CA VAL A 75 -10.53 -11.42 -18.61
C VAL A 75 -10.86 -11.76 -17.16
N ARG A 76 -9.88 -11.68 -16.27
CA ARG A 76 -10.07 -11.78 -14.82
C ARG A 76 -9.33 -10.66 -14.11
N HIS A 77 -10.09 -9.82 -13.43
CA HIS A 77 -9.58 -8.90 -12.42
C HIS A 77 -9.47 -9.64 -11.09
N LEU A 78 -8.50 -9.26 -10.27
CA LEU A 78 -8.34 -9.74 -8.90
C LEU A 78 -8.48 -8.54 -7.96
N GLY A 79 -9.43 -8.61 -7.06
CA GLY A 79 -9.63 -7.54 -6.08
C GLY A 79 -11.02 -7.57 -5.46
N PRO A 80 -11.30 -6.60 -4.58
CA PRO A 80 -12.63 -6.40 -4.05
C PRO A 80 -13.60 -5.92 -5.14
N MET A 81 -14.88 -6.21 -4.95
CA MET A 81 -15.94 -5.53 -5.67
C MET A 81 -16.10 -4.10 -5.13
N ALA A 82 -16.52 -3.15 -5.97
CA ALA A 82 -16.68 -1.75 -5.58
C ALA A 82 -17.73 -1.54 -4.45
N GLN A 83 -18.76 -2.38 -4.39
CA GLN A 83 -19.77 -2.36 -3.32
C GLN A 83 -19.15 -2.73 -1.96
N ASP A 84 -18.34 -3.78 -1.93
CA ASP A 84 -17.66 -4.23 -0.71
C ASP A 84 -16.61 -3.19 -0.29
N TRP A 85 -15.89 -2.62 -1.26
CA TRP A 85 -14.96 -1.52 -1.03
C TRP A 85 -15.62 -0.34 -0.31
N GLN A 86 -16.74 0.16 -0.85
CA GLN A 86 -17.48 1.26 -0.23
C GLN A 86 -17.99 0.88 1.16
N THR A 87 -18.53 -0.32 1.33
CA THR A 87 -19.08 -0.81 2.60
C THR A 87 -18.01 -0.91 3.70
N HIS A 88 -16.82 -1.41 3.36
CA HIS A 88 -15.76 -1.68 4.34
C HIS A 88 -14.85 -0.47 4.60
N LEU A 89 -14.61 0.38 3.60
CA LEU A 89 -13.66 1.47 3.69
C LEU A 89 -14.31 2.85 3.73
N GLY A 90 -15.54 2.99 3.24
CA GLY A 90 -16.23 4.28 3.13
C GLY A 90 -15.59 5.23 2.11
N LEU A 91 -14.82 4.69 1.16
CA LEU A 91 -14.12 5.44 0.11
C LEU A 91 -14.76 5.17 -1.26
N GLY A 92 -14.66 6.15 -2.16
CA GLY A 92 -15.24 6.10 -3.50
C GLY A 92 -16.45 7.03 -3.67
N ALA A 93 -16.62 7.57 -4.88
CA ALA A 93 -17.73 8.45 -5.21
C ALA A 93 -19.05 7.69 -5.48
N ASP A 94 -18.95 6.41 -5.85
CA ASP A 94 -20.07 5.52 -6.13
C ASP A 94 -19.75 4.06 -5.72
N ASP A 95 -20.71 3.16 -5.91
CA ASP A 95 -20.57 1.73 -5.64
C ASP A 95 -20.13 0.93 -6.89
N LYS A 96 -19.70 1.59 -7.96
CA LYS A 96 -19.39 0.97 -9.27
C LYS A 96 -17.91 0.99 -9.60
N THR A 97 -17.16 1.91 -9.02
CA THR A 97 -15.75 2.12 -9.33
C THR A 97 -14.92 2.21 -8.06
N ILE A 98 -13.66 1.79 -8.16
CA ILE A 98 -12.65 2.02 -7.13
C ILE A 98 -11.65 3.01 -7.72
N CYS A 99 -11.51 4.17 -7.08
CA CYS A 99 -10.51 5.15 -7.48
C CYS A 99 -9.11 4.56 -7.28
N CYS A 100 -8.26 4.60 -8.32
CA CYS A 100 -6.90 4.07 -8.22
C CYS A 100 -6.05 4.81 -7.19
N THR A 101 -6.29 6.12 -6.99
CA THR A 101 -5.62 6.90 -5.95
C THR A 101 -5.99 6.40 -4.55
N ASP A 102 -7.27 6.13 -4.30
CA ASP A 102 -7.73 5.63 -2.99
C ASP A 102 -7.21 4.20 -2.75
N ALA A 103 -7.26 3.34 -3.76
CA ALA A 103 -6.71 1.99 -3.71
C ALA A 103 -5.23 1.99 -3.32
N ASN A 104 -4.43 2.85 -3.97
CA ASN A 104 -3.00 2.99 -3.68
C ASN A 104 -2.76 3.57 -2.28
N GLY A 105 -3.54 4.57 -1.85
CA GLY A 105 -3.44 5.16 -0.52
C GLY A 105 -3.72 4.14 0.59
N VAL A 106 -4.81 3.38 0.45
CA VAL A 106 -5.17 2.30 1.38
C VAL A 106 -4.07 1.24 1.44
N ALA A 107 -3.51 0.83 0.29
CA ALA A 107 -2.42 -0.14 0.25
C ALA A 107 -1.17 0.36 0.99
N ILE A 108 -0.76 1.60 0.77
CA ILE A 108 0.41 2.21 1.44
C ILE A 108 0.20 2.22 2.96
N VAL A 109 -0.95 2.70 3.43
CA VAL A 109 -1.26 2.79 4.86
C VAL A 109 -1.32 1.40 5.50
N ALA A 110 -1.93 0.43 4.83
CA ALA A 110 -1.99 -0.95 5.31
C ALA A 110 -0.60 -1.60 5.40
N ILE A 111 0.26 -1.41 4.40
CA ILE A 111 1.65 -1.91 4.42
C ILE A 111 2.45 -1.29 5.58
N GLN A 112 2.34 0.02 5.79
CA GLN A 112 2.99 0.70 6.90
C GLN A 112 2.54 0.15 8.26
N ALA A 113 1.23 -0.04 8.44
CA ALA A 113 0.67 -0.60 9.67
C ALA A 113 1.11 -2.06 9.89
N LEU A 114 1.11 -2.87 8.83
CA LEU A 114 1.56 -4.26 8.89
C LEU A 114 3.04 -4.35 9.25
N HIS A 115 3.88 -3.47 8.69
CA HIS A 115 5.30 -3.42 9.03
C HIS A 115 5.54 -3.11 10.51
N ARG A 116 4.74 -2.20 11.09
CA ARG A 116 4.78 -1.93 12.54
C ARG A 116 4.41 -3.17 13.36
N GLN A 117 3.27 -3.81 13.05
CA GLN A 117 2.86 -5.04 13.75
C GLN A 117 3.92 -6.15 13.66
N LEU A 118 4.54 -6.32 12.50
CA LEU A 118 5.61 -7.30 12.30
C LEU A 118 6.84 -6.98 13.16
N THR A 119 7.22 -5.71 13.24
CA THR A 119 8.39 -5.27 14.01
C THR A 119 8.16 -5.45 15.51
N ASP A 120 6.98 -5.07 16.00
CA ASP A 120 6.58 -5.24 17.40
C ASP A 120 6.57 -6.73 17.78
N LEU A 121 5.98 -7.57 16.93
CA LEU A 121 5.95 -9.02 17.15
C LEU A 121 7.35 -9.64 17.11
N GLN A 122 8.24 -9.17 16.23
CA GLN A 122 9.63 -9.64 16.18
C GLN A 122 10.42 -9.27 17.44
N ALA A 123 10.18 -8.08 18.00
CA ALA A 123 10.78 -7.67 19.26
C ALA A 123 10.29 -8.56 20.42
N GLU A 124 8.98 -8.75 20.54
CA GLU A 124 8.38 -9.61 21.58
C GLU A 124 8.90 -11.05 21.49
N VAL A 125 8.93 -11.64 20.29
CA VAL A 125 9.47 -12.99 20.08
C VAL A 125 10.95 -13.06 20.47
N SER A 126 11.73 -12.00 20.22
CA SER A 126 13.15 -11.95 20.59
C SER A 126 13.34 -11.87 22.10
N GLU A 127 12.54 -11.06 22.80
CA GLU A 127 12.55 -10.96 24.25
C GLU A 127 12.17 -12.27 24.92
N LEU A 128 11.09 -12.91 24.47
CA LEU A 128 10.65 -14.21 24.99
C LEU A 128 11.69 -15.31 24.76
N ARG A 129 12.37 -15.30 23.61
CA ARG A 129 13.47 -16.23 23.33
C ARG A 129 14.67 -16.00 24.25
N ALA A 130 15.00 -14.75 24.56
CA ALA A 130 16.06 -14.41 25.51
C ALA A 130 15.71 -14.90 26.92
N GLN A 131 14.49 -14.64 27.40
CA GLN A 131 14.02 -15.10 28.72
C GLN A 131 14.08 -16.63 28.88
N LYS A 132 13.77 -17.37 27.81
CA LYS A 132 13.84 -18.83 27.82
C LYS A 132 15.28 -19.36 27.78
N LEU A 133 16.23 -18.59 27.24
CA LEU A 133 17.64 -18.98 27.12
C LEU A 133 18.43 -18.63 28.39
N GLU A 134 17.98 -17.65 29.18
CA GLU A 134 18.45 -17.44 30.55
C GLU A 134 18.06 -18.68 31.39
N PRO A 135 19.02 -19.56 31.75
CA PRO A 135 18.72 -20.64 32.67
C PRO A 135 18.24 -20.00 33.96
N THR A 136 17.24 -20.58 34.60
CA THR A 136 16.90 -20.28 36.00
C THR A 136 18.17 -20.43 36.85
N ALA A 137 18.95 -19.36 36.99
CA ALA A 137 20.12 -19.26 37.85
C ALA A 137 19.67 -19.09 39.31
N HIS A 138 18.63 -19.83 39.70
CA HIS A 138 18.33 -20.08 41.10
C HIS A 138 19.22 -21.25 41.53
N ALA A 139 20.30 -20.86 42.19
CA ALA A 139 21.44 -21.65 42.62
C ALA A 139 21.08 -22.91 43.43
N PRO A 140 21.98 -23.91 43.46
CA PRO A 140 21.77 -25.18 44.15
C PRO A 140 21.72 -24.98 45.67
N GLY A 141 20.78 -25.65 46.32
CA GLY A 141 20.76 -25.82 47.76
C GLY A 141 22.04 -26.54 48.21
N ALA A 142 23.03 -25.78 48.65
CA ALA A 142 24.15 -26.29 49.42
C ALA A 142 23.66 -26.59 50.84
N GLU A 143 23.07 -27.77 51.03
CA GLU A 143 22.84 -28.31 52.37
C GLU A 143 24.18 -28.83 52.91
N THR A 144 24.89 -27.94 53.60
CA THR A 144 26.03 -28.27 54.45
C THR A 144 25.50 -28.97 55.70
N THR A 145 25.39 -30.30 55.66
CA THR A 145 25.26 -31.10 56.88
C THR A 145 26.64 -31.65 57.23
N ARG A 146 27.29 -30.96 58.17
CA ARG A 146 28.32 -31.57 59.04
C ARG A 146 27.67 -32.72 59.81
N ILE A 147 28.33 -33.89 59.84
CA ILE A 147 28.75 -34.65 61.03
C ILE A 147 29.75 -35.72 60.56
#